data_AF-A0A2N2XZS0-F1
#
_entry.id   AF-A0A2N2XZS0-F1
#
_cell.length_a   1.000
_cell.length_b   1.000
_cell.length_c   1.000
_cell.angle_alpha   90.00
_cell.angle_beta   90.00
_cell.angle_gamma   90.00
#
_symmetry.space_group_name_H-M   'P 1'
#
loop_
_entity.id
_entity.type
_entity.pdbx_description
1 polymer ?
#
loop_
_entity_poly.entity_id
_entity_poly.type
_entity_poly.pdbx_seq_one_letter_code
_entity_poly.pdbx_strand_id
1 'polypeptide(L)'
;MKNIILIVLVLLVFVSCKSVKEQHLNTAYKLVQKLNNNESEYIQKEILLKEKTVGHNQELIENDCKIMKNIINKYGIPSISNFSYEVNENDLTNRYIINIVFHDGIDTLKYSKISHVSLKVFFGPLEYNPPNRINNYNLEIVSEGVINIDTTSNTFKVEKLLEDVEW
;
A
#
# COMPACT_ATOMS: atom_id res chain seq x y z
N MET A 1 16.10 35.76 5.34
CA MET A 1 16.61 34.39 5.64
C MET A 1 16.46 33.94 7.10
N LYS A 2 15.62 34.57 7.95
CA LYS A 2 15.32 34.06 9.32
C LYS A 2 14.00 33.28 9.44
N ASN A 3 13.12 33.34 8.42
CA ASN A 3 11.81 32.69 8.46
C ASN A 3 11.81 31.21 7.99
N ILE A 4 12.75 30.79 7.13
CA ILE A 4 12.82 29.39 6.67
C ILE A 4 13.29 28.46 7.81
N ILE A 5 14.26 28.89 8.61
CA ILE A 5 14.73 28.12 9.78
C ILE A 5 13.63 28.00 10.83
N LEU A 6 12.81 29.05 11.01
CA LEU A 6 11.65 29.01 11.91
C LEU A 6 10.57 28.05 11.39
N ILE A 7 10.29 28.05 10.08
CA ILE A 7 9.32 27.12 9.46
C ILE A 7 9.80 25.67 9.54
N VAL A 8 11.10 25.41 9.34
CA VAL A 8 11.70 24.08 9.48
C VAL A 8 11.69 23.62 10.95
N LEU A 9 11.93 24.51 11.92
CA LEU A 9 11.81 24.19 13.35
C LEU A 9 10.35 23.95 13.77
N VAL A 10 9.40 24.74 13.26
CA VAL A 10 7.96 24.54 13.51
C VAL A 10 7.47 23.23 12.89
N LEU A 11 7.95 22.84 11.70
CA LEU A 11 7.69 21.53 11.09
C LEU A 11 8.36 20.39 11.85
N LEU A 12 9.59 20.59 12.33
CA LEU A 12 10.28 19.61 13.18
C LEU A 12 9.52 19.42 14.50
N VAL A 13 9.00 20.48 15.13
CA VAL A 13 8.15 20.40 16.34
C VAL A 13 6.78 19.77 16.04
N PHE A 14 6.17 20.07 14.89
CA PHE A 14 4.91 19.44 14.45
C PHE A 14 5.07 17.94 14.15
N VAL A 15 6.23 17.53 13.61
CA VAL A 15 6.62 16.12 13.45
C VAL A 15 7.01 15.52 14.81
N SER A 16 7.54 16.31 15.75
CA SER A 16 7.92 15.85 17.10
C SER A 16 6.74 15.62 18.05
N CYS A 17 5.54 16.13 17.75
CA CYS A 17 4.39 16.12 18.66
C CYS A 17 3.20 15.29 18.16
N LYS A 18 3.44 14.22 17.39
CA LYS A 18 2.39 13.29 16.94
C LYS A 18 2.72 11.86 17.33
N SER A 19 1.69 11.09 17.65
CA SER A 19 1.89 9.67 17.96
C SER A 19 2.44 8.94 16.73
N VAL A 20 3.29 7.93 16.95
CA VAL A 20 3.85 7.07 15.89
C VAL A 20 2.75 6.52 14.98
N LYS A 21 1.64 6.07 15.58
CA LYS A 21 0.44 5.61 14.87
C LYS A 21 -0.07 6.65 13.86
N GLU A 22 -0.18 7.91 14.29
CA GLU A 22 -0.67 8.98 13.43
C GLU A 22 0.29 9.27 12.27
N GLN A 23 1.60 9.15 12.50
CA GLN A 23 2.59 9.30 11.44
C GLN A 23 2.51 8.18 10.41
N HIS A 24 2.44 6.91 10.84
CA HIS A 24 2.26 5.76 9.95
C HIS A 24 0.96 5.88 9.13
N LEU A 25 -0.16 6.24 9.77
CA LEU A 25 -1.44 6.48 9.09
C LEU A 25 -1.34 7.60 8.04
N ASN A 26 -0.72 8.72 8.38
CA ASN A 26 -0.54 9.83 7.45
C ASN A 26 0.36 9.48 6.27
N THR A 27 1.43 8.73 6.50
CA THR A 27 2.32 8.26 5.43
C THR A 27 1.60 7.28 4.51
N ALA A 28 0.88 6.30 5.08
CA ALA A 28 0.07 5.37 4.30
C ALA A 28 -0.99 6.09 3.46
N TYR A 29 -1.63 7.12 4.02
CA TYR A 29 -2.62 7.91 3.28
C TYR A 29 -2.00 8.72 2.13
N LYS A 30 -0.84 9.36 2.37
CA LYS A 30 -0.09 10.05 1.31
C LYS A 30 0.29 9.10 0.18
N LEU A 31 0.73 7.89 0.50
CA LEU A 31 1.03 6.86 -0.50
C LEU A 31 -0.19 6.63 -1.42
N VAL A 32 -1.38 6.42 -0.85
CA VAL A 32 -2.62 6.19 -1.62
C VAL A 32 -2.96 7.39 -2.52
N GLN A 33 -2.85 8.62 -2.01
CA GLN A 33 -3.09 9.82 -2.83
C GLN A 33 -2.10 9.92 -4.00
N LYS A 34 -0.85 9.53 -3.77
CA LYS A 34 0.22 9.60 -4.78
C LYS A 34 0.08 8.51 -5.83
N LEU A 35 -0.41 7.33 -5.45
CA LEU A 35 -0.83 6.27 -6.37
C LEU A 35 -1.93 6.76 -7.32
N ASN A 36 -2.95 7.45 -6.80
CA ASN A 36 -4.00 8.04 -7.63
C ASN A 36 -3.46 9.05 -8.66
N ASN A 37 -2.45 9.83 -8.26
CA ASN A 37 -1.82 10.86 -9.09
C ASN A 37 -0.72 10.32 -10.02
N ASN A 38 -0.45 9.01 -10.04
CA ASN A 38 0.65 8.39 -10.80
C ASN A 38 2.05 8.93 -10.46
N GLU A 39 2.30 9.30 -9.21
CA GLU A 39 3.60 9.84 -8.77
C GLU A 39 4.58 8.71 -8.38
N SER A 40 4.96 7.87 -9.35
CA SER A 40 5.81 6.68 -9.14
C SER A 40 7.17 6.99 -8.49
N GLU A 41 7.78 8.14 -8.80
CA GLU A 41 9.04 8.56 -8.16
C GLU A 41 8.91 8.79 -6.66
N TYR A 42 7.78 9.34 -6.20
CA TYR A 42 7.52 9.53 -4.78
C TYR A 42 7.33 8.19 -4.08
N ILE A 43 6.54 7.32 -4.71
CA ILE A 43 6.25 5.96 -4.25
C ILE A 43 7.55 5.19 -4.08
N GLN A 44 8.43 5.23 -5.09
CA GLN A 44 9.77 4.65 -5.01
C GLN A 44 10.55 5.24 -3.84
N LYS A 45 10.62 6.57 -3.66
CA LYS A 45 11.37 7.20 -2.56
C LYS A 45 10.89 6.80 -1.17
N GLU A 46 9.58 6.71 -0.96
CA GLU A 46 9.00 6.32 0.34
C GLU A 46 9.12 4.81 0.61
N ILE A 47 9.09 4.00 -0.45
CA ILE A 47 9.24 2.54 -0.39
C ILE A 47 10.69 2.11 -0.42
N LEU A 48 11.63 2.95 -0.91
CA LEU A 48 13.03 2.62 -1.16
C LEU A 48 13.69 2.12 0.11
N LEU A 49 13.52 0.82 0.30
CA LEU A 49 14.28 -0.14 1.06
C LEU A 49 15.76 0.13 0.83
N LYS A 50 16.57 -0.14 1.85
CA LYS A 50 18.04 -0.07 1.77
C LYS A 50 18.52 -0.55 0.39
N GLU A 51 19.49 0.20 -0.15
CA GLU A 51 20.38 -0.25 -1.21
C GLU A 51 20.58 -1.78 -1.07
N LYS A 52 20.19 -2.54 -2.11
CA LYS A 52 20.34 -4.02 -2.21
C LYS A 52 19.29 -4.89 -1.50
N THR A 53 18.00 -4.61 -1.61
CA THR A 53 17.04 -5.72 -1.69
C THR A 53 16.81 -6.08 -3.15
N VAL A 54 17.44 -7.17 -3.55
CA VAL A 54 17.25 -7.85 -4.83
C VAL A 54 15.75 -8.09 -5.03
N GLY A 55 15.14 -7.58 -6.11
CA GLY A 55 13.93 -8.17 -6.66
C GLY A 55 12.78 -7.26 -7.10
N HIS A 56 12.65 -6.02 -6.62
CA HIS A 56 11.58 -5.15 -7.13
C HIS A 56 12.08 -4.32 -8.33
N ASN A 57 11.89 -4.91 -9.51
CA ASN A 57 12.07 -4.25 -10.80
C ASN A 57 11.16 -3.00 -10.86
N GLN A 58 11.68 -1.87 -11.32
CA GLN A 58 10.92 -0.63 -11.52
C GLN A 58 9.61 -0.89 -12.27
N GLU A 59 9.66 -1.80 -13.24
CA GLU A 59 8.51 -2.27 -14.02
C GLU A 59 7.39 -2.88 -13.15
N LEU A 60 7.73 -3.62 -12.10
CA LEU A 60 6.75 -4.18 -11.15
C LEU A 60 6.06 -3.06 -10.37
N ILE A 61 6.81 -2.07 -9.90
CA ILE A 61 6.25 -0.91 -9.19
C ILE A 61 5.32 -0.12 -10.11
N GLU A 62 5.72 0.09 -11.37
CA GLU A 62 4.90 0.77 -12.36
C GLU A 62 3.62 -0.01 -12.67
N ASN A 63 3.69 -1.34 -12.75
CA ASN A 63 2.52 -2.20 -12.94
C ASN A 63 1.57 -2.13 -11.73
N ASP A 64 2.09 -2.26 -10.52
CA ASP A 64 1.31 -2.15 -9.28
C ASP A 64 0.64 -0.78 -9.16
N CYS A 65 1.33 0.30 -9.56
CA CYS A 65 0.74 1.64 -9.62
C CYS A 65 -0.46 1.69 -10.57
N LYS A 66 -0.37 1.06 -11.74
CA LYS A 66 -1.49 0.99 -12.71
C LYS A 66 -2.68 0.23 -12.12
N ILE A 67 -2.43 -0.95 -11.55
CA ILE A 67 -3.49 -1.76 -10.90
C ILE A 67 -4.16 -0.95 -9.79
N MET A 68 -3.36 -0.33 -8.93
CA MET A 68 -3.86 0.45 -7.80
C MET A 68 -4.65 1.68 -8.25
N LYS A 69 -4.22 2.35 -9.33
CA LYS A 69 -5.00 3.45 -9.91
C LYS A 69 -6.38 2.97 -10.38
N ASN A 70 -6.46 1.80 -11.01
CA ASN A 70 -7.75 1.25 -11.44
C ASN A 70 -8.65 0.93 -10.24
N ILE A 71 -8.08 0.37 -9.16
CA ILE A 71 -8.77 0.16 -7.89
C ILE A 71 -9.29 1.48 -7.32
N ILE A 72 -8.45 2.51 -7.25
CA ILE A 72 -8.82 3.83 -6.73
C ILE A 72 -9.88 4.51 -7.61
N ASN A 73 -9.78 4.41 -8.93
CA ASN A 73 -10.78 4.96 -9.85
C ASN A 73 -12.15 4.28 -9.65
N LYS A 74 -12.16 2.99 -9.32
CA LYS A 74 -13.36 2.19 -9.16
C LYS A 74 -14.02 2.35 -7.79
N TYR A 75 -13.25 2.22 -6.72
CA TYR A 75 -13.76 2.21 -5.34
C TYR A 75 -13.54 3.53 -4.58
N GLY A 76 -12.78 4.46 -5.17
CA GLY A 76 -12.40 5.72 -4.55
C GLY A 76 -11.16 5.61 -3.65
N ILE A 77 -10.69 6.77 -3.19
CA ILE A 77 -9.64 6.85 -2.17
C ILE A 77 -10.30 6.65 -0.79
N PRO A 78 -9.91 5.63 0.00
CA PRO A 78 -10.45 5.43 1.33
C PRO A 78 -10.01 6.57 2.27
N SER A 79 -10.92 6.96 3.16
CA SER A 79 -10.61 7.90 4.24
C SER A 79 -9.64 7.29 5.24
N ILE A 80 -8.79 8.11 5.88
CA ILE A 80 -7.91 7.70 6.99
C ILE A 80 -8.70 6.98 8.11
N SER A 81 -9.96 7.34 8.32
CA SER A 81 -10.84 6.68 9.30
C SER A 81 -11.04 5.19 9.04
N ASN A 82 -10.82 4.73 7.80
CA ASN A 82 -11.05 3.36 7.37
C ASN A 82 -9.79 2.50 7.46
N PHE A 83 -8.68 3.07 7.95
CA PHE A 83 -7.41 2.37 8.04
C PHE A 83 -7.33 1.68 9.40
N SER A 84 -7.00 0.39 9.42
CA SER A 84 -6.65 -0.29 10.68
C SER A 84 -5.15 -0.16 10.94
N TYR A 85 -4.79 -0.10 12.22
CA TYR A 85 -3.39 -0.10 12.65
C TYR A 85 -3.16 -1.29 13.56
N GLU A 86 -2.18 -2.10 13.20
CA GLU A 86 -1.81 -3.32 13.90
C GLU A 86 -0.33 -3.26 14.28
N VAL A 87 -0.01 -3.80 15.45
CA VAL A 87 1.37 -3.94 15.94
C VAL A 87 1.65 -5.43 16.12
N ASN A 88 2.59 -5.94 15.34
CA ASN A 88 3.08 -7.30 15.48
C ASN A 88 4.45 -7.26 16.17
N GLU A 89 4.45 -7.33 17.50
CA GLU A 89 5.67 -7.23 18.32
C GLU A 89 6.70 -8.32 18.01
N ASN A 90 6.25 -9.45 17.46
CA ASN A 90 7.12 -10.58 17.11
C ASN A 90 7.81 -10.41 15.74
N ASP A 91 7.33 -9.49 14.88
CA ASP A 91 7.95 -9.23 13.59
C ASP A 91 9.01 -8.13 13.71
N LEU A 92 10.28 -8.53 13.63
CA LEU A 92 11.43 -7.62 13.70
C LEU A 92 11.65 -6.82 12.41
N THR A 93 10.91 -7.12 11.35
CA THR A 93 11.06 -6.50 10.03
C THR A 93 9.86 -5.62 9.69
N ASN A 94 8.64 -6.06 10.00
CA ASN A 94 7.38 -5.40 9.69
C ASN A 94 6.51 -5.22 10.95
N ARG A 95 7.09 -4.63 12.00
CA ARG A 95 6.45 -4.50 13.32
C ARG A 95 5.11 -3.76 13.29
N TYR A 96 4.95 -2.79 12.40
CA TYR A 96 3.72 -2.00 12.32
C TYR A 96 3.06 -2.17 10.96
N ILE A 97 1.76 -2.41 10.95
CA ILE A 97 0.99 -2.72 9.75
C ILE A 97 -0.20 -1.77 9.69
N ILE A 98 -0.39 -1.15 8.53
CA ILE A 98 -1.57 -0.36 8.22
C ILE A 98 -2.36 -1.12 7.17
N ASN A 99 -3.59 -1.54 7.49
CA ASN A 99 -4.48 -2.14 6.49
C ASN A 99 -5.41 -1.05 5.95
N ILE A 100 -5.39 -0.88 4.64
CA ILE A 100 -6.17 0.11 3.90
C ILE A 100 -7.22 -0.64 3.09
N VAL A 101 -8.47 -0.61 3.53
CA VAL A 101 -9.56 -1.31 2.85
C VAL A 101 -10.20 -0.38 1.83
N PHE A 102 -10.11 -0.74 0.54
CA PHE A 102 -10.76 -0.03 -0.57
C PHE A 102 -12.19 -0.53 -0.78
N HIS A 103 -12.39 -1.84 -0.60
CA HIS A 103 -13.68 -2.47 -0.79
C HIS A 103 -13.84 -3.64 0.18
N ASP A 104 -15.01 -3.71 0.81
CA ASP A 104 -15.43 -4.82 1.65
C ASP A 104 -16.91 -5.08 1.37
N GLY A 105 -17.20 -6.17 0.65
CA GLY A 105 -18.52 -6.43 0.06
C GLY A 105 -18.41 -7.15 -1.28
N ILE A 106 -19.53 -7.67 -1.78
CA ILE A 106 -19.54 -8.40 -3.06
C ILE A 106 -19.74 -7.40 -4.20
N ASP A 107 -18.69 -7.14 -4.97
CA ASP A 107 -18.79 -6.51 -6.28
C ASP A 107 -19.10 -7.59 -7.33
N THR A 108 -20.28 -7.49 -7.94
CA THR A 108 -20.81 -8.46 -8.90
C THR A 108 -20.54 -8.09 -10.37
N LEU A 109 -19.67 -7.12 -10.66
CA LEU A 109 -19.38 -6.73 -12.05
C LEU A 109 -18.60 -7.81 -12.82
N LYS A 110 -19.22 -8.30 -13.91
CA LYS A 110 -18.64 -9.10 -15.01
C LYS A 110 -17.70 -10.26 -14.61
N TYR A 111 -18.27 -11.32 -14.04
CA TYR A 111 -17.64 -12.66 -13.92
C TYR A 111 -16.62 -12.88 -12.78
N SER A 112 -16.26 -11.85 -12.01
CA SER A 112 -15.50 -12.03 -10.77
C SER A 112 -16.28 -11.43 -9.60
N LYS A 113 -16.56 -12.24 -8.58
CA LYS A 113 -17.15 -11.77 -7.33
C LYS A 113 -16.02 -11.30 -6.43
N ILE A 114 -15.53 -10.09 -6.65
CA ILE A 114 -14.54 -9.50 -5.76
C ILE A 114 -15.25 -9.20 -4.44
N SER A 115 -14.76 -9.82 -3.37
CA SER A 115 -15.36 -9.73 -2.03
C SER A 115 -14.61 -8.77 -1.11
N HIS A 116 -13.32 -8.57 -1.38
CA HIS A 116 -12.47 -7.74 -0.56
C HIS A 116 -11.28 -7.21 -1.36
N VAL A 117 -10.96 -5.94 -1.21
CA VAL A 117 -9.76 -5.30 -1.78
C VAL A 117 -9.09 -4.45 -0.70
N SER A 118 -7.85 -4.78 -0.36
CA SER A 118 -7.07 -4.02 0.60
C SER A 118 -5.60 -3.89 0.22
N LEU A 119 -4.98 -2.79 0.66
CA LEU A 119 -3.53 -2.58 0.62
C LEU A 119 -3.00 -2.64 2.04
N LYS A 120 -2.10 -3.58 2.29
CA LYS A 120 -1.35 -3.66 3.54
C LYS A 120 -0.04 -2.90 3.37
N VAL A 121 0.21 -1.93 4.24
CA VAL A 121 1.45 -1.14 4.26
C VAL A 121 2.22 -1.48 5.52
N PHE A 122 3.45 -1.95 5.34
CA PHE A 122 4.31 -2.43 6.41
C PHE A 122 5.37 -1.40 6.75
N PHE A 123 5.55 -1.14 8.04
CA PHE A 123 6.58 -0.29 8.60
C PHE A 123 7.47 -1.11 9.52
N GLY A 124 8.77 -0.83 9.46
CA GLY A 124 9.73 -1.53 10.31
C GLY A 124 9.82 -0.96 11.73
N PRO A 125 10.67 -1.55 12.58
CA PRO A 125 10.91 -1.06 13.93
C PRO A 125 11.46 0.37 13.90
N LEU A 126 11.04 1.22 14.85
CA LEU A 126 11.44 2.63 14.92
C LEU A 126 12.95 2.82 15.13
N GLU A 127 13.58 1.82 15.74
CA GLU A 127 15.00 1.74 16.01
C GLU A 127 15.83 1.68 14.71
N TYR A 128 15.23 1.20 13.62
CA TYR A 128 15.90 0.98 12.34
C TYR A 128 15.25 1.71 11.15
N ASN A 129 13.97 2.06 11.26
CA ASN A 129 13.20 2.71 10.21
C ASN A 129 12.41 3.90 10.78
N PRO A 130 12.54 5.10 10.19
CA PRO A 130 11.76 6.24 10.65
C PRO A 130 10.26 6.02 10.35
N PRO A 131 9.36 6.62 11.15
CA PRO A 131 7.91 6.39 11.07
C PRO A 131 7.25 6.94 9.80
N ASN A 132 8.01 7.63 8.96
CA ASN A 132 7.54 8.06 7.64
C ASN A 132 8.03 7.15 6.51
N ARG A 133 8.81 6.10 6.77
CA ARG A 133 9.36 5.22 5.74
C ARG A 133 8.64 3.88 5.69
N ILE A 134 8.17 3.53 4.51
CA ILE A 134 7.50 2.26 4.26
C ILE A 134 8.56 1.18 4.05
N ASN A 135 8.42 0.06 4.74
CA ASN A 135 9.31 -1.09 4.59
C ASN A 135 8.83 -2.00 3.45
N ASN A 136 7.53 -2.27 3.37
CA ASN A 136 6.96 -3.08 2.29
C ASN A 136 5.47 -2.76 2.09
N TYR A 137 4.86 -3.30 1.04
CA TYR A 137 3.41 -3.31 0.87
C TYR A 137 2.93 -4.63 0.25
N ASN A 138 1.65 -4.92 0.40
CA ASN A 138 0.99 -6.05 -0.25
C ASN A 138 -0.43 -5.67 -0.67
N LEU A 139 -0.77 -5.87 -1.94
CA LEU A 139 -2.12 -5.72 -2.45
C LEU A 139 -2.85 -7.07 -2.33
N GLU A 140 -3.94 -7.09 -1.58
CA GLU A 140 -4.79 -8.25 -1.38
C GLU A 140 -6.13 -8.05 -2.11
N ILE A 141 -6.41 -8.92 -3.08
CA ILE A 141 -7.68 -8.99 -3.81
C ILE A 141 -8.27 -10.37 -3.57
N VAL A 142 -9.36 -10.43 -2.80
CA VAL A 142 -10.07 -11.68 -2.53
C VAL A 142 -11.27 -11.78 -3.45
N SER A 143 -11.34 -12.88 -4.20
CA SER A 143 -12.49 -13.22 -5.03
C SER A 143 -13.16 -14.50 -4.53
N GLU A 144 -14.49 -14.52 -4.53
CA GLU A 144 -15.25 -15.74 -4.36
C GLU A 144 -15.25 -16.51 -5.69
N GLY A 145 -14.44 -17.55 -5.79
CA GLY A 145 -14.40 -18.41 -6.98
C GLY A 145 -15.56 -19.40 -7.03
N VAL A 146 -16.17 -19.56 -8.22
CA VAL A 146 -16.59 -20.92 -8.64
C VAL A 146 -15.31 -21.67 -8.96
N ILE A 147 -14.98 -22.63 -8.10
CA ILE A 147 -13.83 -23.53 -8.26
C ILE A 147 -14.10 -24.45 -9.45
N ASN A 148 -13.37 -24.28 -10.57
CA ASN A 148 -13.11 -25.39 -11.49
C ASN A 148 -11.63 -25.73 -11.42
N ILE A 149 -11.35 -26.73 -10.57
CA ILE A 149 -10.04 -27.36 -10.43
C ILE A 149 -9.79 -28.16 -11.70
N ASP A 150 -8.77 -27.79 -12.44
CA ASP A 150 -8.06 -28.73 -13.28
C ASP A 150 -6.59 -28.69 -12.83
N THR A 151 -6.18 -29.77 -12.17
CA THR A 151 -4.99 -29.90 -11.30
C THR A 151 -3.71 -30.20 -12.08
N THR A 152 -3.22 -29.31 -12.94
CA THR A 152 -1.89 -29.53 -13.55
C THR A 152 -0.96 -28.33 -13.73
N SER A 153 -1.36 -27.07 -13.47
CA SER A 153 -0.39 -25.96 -13.46
C SER A 153 -0.87 -24.74 -12.66
N ASN A 154 -0.50 -24.67 -11.38
CA ASN A 154 -0.95 -23.61 -10.46
C ASN A 154 -0.27 -22.24 -10.65
N THR A 155 0.68 -22.11 -11.56
CA THR A 155 1.42 -20.84 -11.74
C THR A 155 0.86 -19.98 -12.89
N PHE A 156 0.10 -20.55 -13.82
CA PHE A 156 -0.38 -19.82 -15.02
C PHE A 156 -1.77 -19.18 -14.86
N LYS A 157 -2.53 -19.46 -13.79
CA LYS A 157 -3.94 -19.04 -13.67
C LYS A 157 -4.16 -17.63 -13.10
N VAL A 158 -3.21 -17.09 -12.32
CA VAL A 158 -3.35 -15.75 -11.72
C VAL A 158 -2.97 -14.65 -12.72
N GLU A 159 -1.90 -14.85 -13.51
CA GLU A 159 -1.49 -13.91 -14.56
C GLU A 159 -2.60 -13.73 -15.61
N LYS A 160 -3.24 -14.84 -16.02
CA LYS A 160 -4.32 -14.80 -17.01
C LYS A 160 -5.59 -14.08 -16.53
N LEU A 161 -5.89 -14.15 -15.23
CA LEU A 161 -7.01 -13.42 -14.62
C LEU A 161 -6.78 -11.90 -14.55
N LEU A 162 -5.53 -11.45 -14.57
CA LEU A 162 -5.18 -10.03 -14.62
C LEU A 162 -5.08 -9.51 -16.07
N GLU A 163 -4.73 -10.39 -17.02
CA GLU A 163 -4.69 -10.08 -18.47
C GLU A 163 -6.08 -10.09 -19.15
N ASP A 164 -6.99 -10.99 -18.74
CA ASP A 164 -8.33 -11.13 -19.33
C ASP A 164 -9.37 -10.16 -18.71
N VAL A 165 -9.00 -9.42 -17.67
CA VAL A 165 -9.79 -8.27 -17.22
C VAL A 165 -9.38 -7.10 -18.09
N GLU A 166 -10.16 -6.81 -19.13
CA GLU A 166 -10.15 -5.47 -19.72
C GLU A 166 -10.61 -4.49 -18.62
N TRP A 167 -9.62 -3.84 -18.00
CA TRP A 167 -9.79 -2.77 -17.01
C TRP A 167 -10.14 -1.44 -17.67
#